data_AF-A0A4P7HD78-F1
#
_entry.id   AF-A0A4P7HD78-F1
#
_cell.length_a   1.000
_cell.length_b   1.000
_cell.length_c   1.000
_cell.angle_alpha   90.00
_cell.angle_beta   90.00
_cell.angle_gamma   90.00
#
_symmetry.space_group_name_H-M   'P 1'
#
loop_
_entity.id
_entity.type
_entity.pdbx_description
1 polymer ?
#
loop_
_entity_poly.entity_id
_entity_poly.type
_entity_poly.pdbx_seq_one_letter_code
_entity_poly.pdbx_strand_id
1 'polypeptide(L)'
;MPCRTADFYGQDMLNVEPESLAPNASAQRRMRPTCTRLRGGLTLAVAAVATAGLVGAATGSAAAGPAAAAATPAADCLWAGAGHAQGTTVVAGGRAFTCATDQLGAPRWVRGAARGTPSTVANPGARTDPAGTFSAGAQQPGTEYNDYCVGTQLVGGSESVYEVVSDGGALRWKAAGPISQWTFPAGTGPVPTTRSASLCLPDPVSWPRN
;
A
#
# COMPACT_ATOMS: atom_id res chain seq x y z
N MET A 1 12.06 -47.78 36.52
CA MET A 1 12.46 -47.39 37.90
C MET A 1 12.96 -45.93 37.85
N PRO A 2 12.65 -45.09 38.85
CA PRO A 2 11.49 -44.21 38.66
C PRO A 2 11.68 -42.71 38.98
N CYS A 3 10.68 -41.93 38.56
CA CYS A 3 10.09 -40.71 39.16
C CYS A 3 10.93 -39.71 39.98
N ARG A 4 10.83 -38.43 39.59
CA ARG A 4 10.06 -37.38 40.32
C ARG A 4 9.77 -36.21 39.37
N THR A 5 8.53 -35.88 39.01
CA THR A 5 7.48 -35.14 39.76
C THR A 5 7.89 -33.81 40.38
N ALA A 6 7.17 -32.75 39.95
CA ALA A 6 6.94 -31.52 40.71
C ALA A 6 5.49 -31.08 40.49
N ASP A 7 4.68 -31.34 41.51
CA ASP A 7 3.25 -31.07 41.63
C ASP A 7 3.09 -29.99 42.74
N PHE A 8 2.02 -29.20 42.84
CA PHE A 8 0.71 -29.23 42.17
C PHE A 8 0.06 -27.81 42.21
N TYR A 9 -1.25 -27.76 41.99
CA TYR A 9 -2.24 -26.70 42.22
C TYR A 9 -2.44 -25.65 41.11
N GLY A 10 -3.64 -25.50 40.51
CA GLY A 10 -4.93 -26.20 40.67
C GLY A 10 -6.07 -25.27 41.12
N GLN A 11 -7.29 -25.54 40.60
CA GLN A 11 -8.50 -24.68 40.60
C GLN A 11 -8.44 -23.55 39.55
N ASP A 12 -9.15 -23.60 38.41
CA ASP A 12 -10.36 -24.37 38.02
C ASP A 12 -11.65 -23.89 38.71
N MET A 13 -12.36 -22.97 38.05
CA MET A 13 -13.82 -22.79 38.01
C MET A 13 -14.14 -21.78 36.89
N LEU A 14 -15.16 -21.88 36.03
CA LEU A 14 -16.03 -22.93 35.50
C LEU A 14 -17.11 -22.14 34.71
N ASN A 15 -17.40 -22.52 33.47
CA ASN A 15 -18.64 -22.17 32.71
C ASN A 15 -18.81 -20.67 32.34
N VAL A 16 -19.51 -20.28 31.26
CA VAL A 16 -20.46 -20.97 30.37
C VAL A 16 -20.19 -20.57 28.90
N GLU A 17 -20.07 -21.55 27.99
CA GLU A 17 -20.40 -21.35 26.57
C GLU A 17 -21.91 -21.54 26.36
N PRO A 18 -22.57 -20.74 25.51
CA PRO A 18 -23.79 -21.16 24.84
C PRO A 18 -23.48 -21.55 23.39
N GLU A 19 -23.32 -22.86 23.14
CA GLU A 19 -23.56 -23.41 21.80
C GLU A 19 -24.99 -23.06 21.36
N SER A 20 -25.18 -22.58 20.13
CA SER A 20 -26.50 -22.51 19.50
C SER A 20 -26.40 -22.60 17.97
N LEU A 21 -26.11 -23.82 17.54
CA LEU A 21 -26.78 -24.53 16.43
C LEU A 21 -27.26 -23.69 15.22
N ALA A 22 -26.56 -23.85 14.11
CA ALA A 22 -27.15 -23.72 12.78
C ALA A 22 -28.19 -24.84 12.53
N PRO A 23 -29.09 -24.73 11.52
CA PRO A 23 -28.68 -25.26 10.22
C PRO A 23 -29.24 -24.57 8.96
N ASN A 24 -28.42 -24.61 7.91
CA ASN A 24 -28.77 -24.81 6.50
C ASN A 24 -29.93 -24.02 5.84
N ALA A 25 -29.55 -23.06 4.99
CA ALA A 25 -30.24 -22.81 3.73
C ALA A 25 -29.22 -22.75 2.58
N SER A 26 -29.24 -23.78 1.73
CA SER A 26 -28.31 -23.99 0.63
C SER A 26 -28.52 -22.99 -0.53
N ALA A 27 -27.48 -22.21 -0.83
CA ALA A 27 -27.38 -21.43 -2.07
C ALA A 27 -26.07 -21.73 -2.81
N GLN A 28 -25.98 -22.95 -3.39
CA GLN A 28 -24.89 -23.31 -4.30
C GLN A 28 -24.95 -22.46 -5.58
N ARG A 29 -24.40 -21.24 -5.55
CA ARG A 29 -24.23 -20.43 -6.76
C ARG A 29 -23.00 -20.93 -7.52
N ARG A 30 -23.26 -21.93 -8.38
CA ARG A 30 -22.29 -22.64 -9.22
C ARG A 30 -21.22 -21.70 -9.78
N MET A 31 -19.95 -22.06 -9.57
CA MET A 31 -18.86 -21.54 -10.39
C MET A 31 -19.21 -21.79 -11.86
N ARG A 32 -19.26 -20.72 -12.66
CA ARG A 32 -19.16 -20.84 -14.11
C ARG A 32 -17.72 -20.52 -14.49
N PRO A 33 -16.93 -21.49 -14.98
CA PRO A 33 -15.65 -21.18 -15.60
C PRO A 33 -15.94 -20.38 -16.87
N THR A 34 -15.63 -19.09 -16.87
CA THR A 34 -15.76 -18.27 -18.08
C THR A 34 -14.54 -18.55 -18.94
N CYS A 35 -14.70 -19.43 -19.93
CA CYS A 35 -13.64 -19.73 -20.89
C CYS A 35 -13.06 -18.47 -21.53
N THR A 36 -11.74 -18.46 -21.59
CA THR A 36 -10.91 -17.65 -22.48
C THR A 36 -11.56 -17.47 -23.86
N ARG A 37 -11.86 -16.23 -24.22
CA ARG A 37 -12.13 -15.85 -25.63
C ARG A 37 -10.86 -15.31 -26.25
N LEU A 38 -10.04 -16.21 -26.78
CA LEU A 38 -9.05 -15.82 -27.79
C LEU A 38 -9.78 -15.25 -29.02
N ARG A 39 -9.45 -14.03 -29.38
CA ARG A 39 -9.45 -13.52 -30.75
C ARG A 39 -8.03 -12.99 -30.94
N GLY A 40 -7.27 -13.38 -31.96
CA GLY A 40 -7.72 -13.75 -33.30
C GLY A 40 -7.23 -12.66 -34.25
N GLY A 41 -5.91 -12.53 -34.36
CA GLY A 41 -5.21 -11.56 -35.20
C GLY A 41 -4.08 -12.27 -35.92
N LEU A 42 -4.34 -12.68 -37.15
CA LEU A 42 -3.45 -13.48 -37.98
C LEU A 42 -2.70 -12.56 -38.94
N THR A 43 -1.37 -12.50 -38.84
CA THR A 43 -0.51 -11.84 -39.85
C THR A 43 0.61 -12.77 -40.31
N LEU A 44 0.43 -13.28 -41.52
CA LEU A 44 1.48 -13.71 -42.47
C LEU A 44 2.40 -12.50 -42.79
N ALA A 45 3.64 -12.62 -43.26
CA ALA A 45 4.45 -13.78 -43.63
C ALA A 45 5.96 -13.42 -43.78
N VAL A 46 6.82 -14.45 -43.72
CA VAL A 46 8.05 -14.67 -44.51
C VAL A 46 9.08 -13.53 -44.71
N ALA A 47 10.29 -13.77 -44.21
CA ALA A 47 11.52 -13.66 -45.00
C ALA A 47 12.59 -14.63 -44.44
N ALA A 48 13.24 -15.41 -45.30
CA ALA A 48 14.28 -16.36 -44.92
C ALA A 48 15.67 -15.84 -45.30
N VAL A 49 16.67 -16.07 -44.44
CA VAL A 49 18.07 -16.13 -44.86
C VAL A 49 18.70 -17.33 -44.17
N ALA A 50 19.14 -18.30 -44.98
CA ALA A 50 19.96 -19.40 -44.51
C ALA A 50 21.43 -18.98 -44.55
N THR A 51 22.16 -19.17 -43.44
CA THR A 51 23.62 -19.25 -43.44
C THR A 51 24.04 -20.56 -42.79
N ALA A 52 24.49 -21.50 -43.62
CA ALA A 52 25.19 -22.69 -43.15
C ALA A 52 26.58 -22.29 -42.65
N GLY A 53 26.98 -22.75 -41.47
CA GLY A 53 28.23 -22.33 -40.82
C GLY A 53 28.76 -23.36 -39.84
N LEU A 54 29.59 -24.27 -40.36
CA LEU A 54 30.61 -25.07 -39.67
C LEU A 54 30.21 -25.93 -38.46
N VAL A 55 30.32 -27.25 -38.66
CA VAL A 55 30.42 -28.26 -37.60
C VAL A 55 31.71 -28.04 -36.81
N GLY A 56 31.60 -27.50 -35.59
CA GLY A 56 32.69 -27.42 -34.61
C GLY A 56 32.42 -28.34 -33.43
N ALA A 57 32.96 -29.56 -33.46
CA ALA A 57 32.87 -30.49 -32.34
C ALA A 57 33.84 -30.10 -31.22
N ALA A 58 33.42 -29.21 -30.33
CA ALA A 58 34.15 -28.89 -29.10
C ALA A 58 33.48 -29.58 -27.91
N THR A 59 34.09 -30.66 -27.40
CA THR A 59 33.72 -31.26 -26.11
C THR A 59 34.20 -30.40 -24.95
N GLY A 60 33.60 -29.21 -24.82
CA GLY A 60 33.81 -28.32 -23.68
C GLY A 60 32.93 -28.75 -22.52
N SER A 61 33.53 -29.24 -21.45
CA SER A 61 32.84 -29.51 -20.18
C SER A 61 32.38 -28.19 -19.56
N ALA A 62 31.22 -27.69 -19.98
CA ALA A 62 30.58 -26.55 -19.36
C ALA A 62 30.16 -26.93 -17.93
N ALA A 63 30.97 -26.55 -16.96
CA ALA A 63 30.58 -26.54 -15.57
C ALA A 63 29.37 -25.61 -15.43
N ALA A 64 28.17 -26.20 -15.33
CA ALA A 64 26.95 -25.47 -15.04
C ALA A 64 27.05 -24.93 -13.60
N GLY A 65 27.67 -23.77 -13.45
CA GLY A 65 27.54 -22.96 -12.25
C GLY A 65 26.05 -22.74 -11.96
N PRO A 66 25.64 -22.66 -10.69
CA PRO A 66 24.24 -22.51 -10.35
C PRO A 66 23.67 -21.30 -11.09
N ALA A 67 22.65 -21.54 -11.91
CA ALA A 67 21.96 -20.48 -12.62
C ALA A 67 21.46 -19.48 -11.58
N ALA A 68 22.03 -18.27 -11.57
CA ALA A 68 21.59 -17.21 -10.69
C ALA A 68 20.10 -17.02 -10.94
N ALA A 69 19.28 -17.30 -9.93
CA ALA A 69 17.84 -17.13 -10.03
C ALA A 69 17.58 -15.69 -10.47
N ALA A 70 16.96 -15.52 -11.65
CA ALA A 70 16.69 -14.20 -12.18
C ALA A 70 15.78 -13.48 -11.18
N ALA A 71 16.35 -12.52 -10.46
CA ALA A 71 15.60 -11.76 -9.47
C ALA A 71 14.43 -11.07 -10.19
N THR A 72 13.21 -11.37 -9.76
CA THR A 72 12.02 -10.67 -10.24
C THR A 72 12.28 -9.16 -10.16
N PRO A 73 12.07 -8.39 -11.24
CA PRO A 73 12.28 -6.94 -11.18
C PRO A 73 11.49 -6.37 -10.00
N ALA A 74 12.20 -5.76 -9.06
CA ALA A 74 11.57 -5.17 -7.89
C ALA A 74 10.64 -4.04 -8.36
N ALA A 75 9.38 -4.08 -7.92
CA ALA A 75 8.35 -3.17 -8.42
C ALA A 75 8.71 -1.69 -8.18
N ASP A 76 8.32 -0.83 -9.11
CA ASP A 76 8.50 0.61 -8.97
C ASP A 76 7.66 1.19 -7.83
N CYS A 77 8.16 2.24 -7.18
CA CYS A 77 7.36 3.04 -6.26
C CYS A 77 6.49 4.02 -7.03
N LEU A 78 5.22 4.14 -6.67
CA LEU A 78 4.30 5.10 -7.26
C LEU A 78 4.33 6.44 -6.51
N TRP A 79 4.32 7.54 -7.26
CA TRP A 79 4.09 8.90 -6.75
C TRP A 79 3.16 9.66 -7.70
N ALA A 80 1.96 10.01 -7.23
CA ALA A 80 0.92 10.68 -8.03
C ALA A 80 0.63 10.01 -9.39
N GLY A 81 0.74 8.68 -9.45
CA GLY A 81 0.56 7.85 -10.65
C GLY A 81 1.81 7.64 -11.52
N ALA A 82 2.91 8.34 -11.24
CA ALA A 82 4.20 8.09 -11.90
C ALA A 82 4.97 6.96 -11.21
N GLY A 83 5.58 6.07 -11.99
CA GLY A 83 6.49 5.03 -11.51
C GLY A 83 7.91 5.54 -11.33
N HIS A 84 8.57 5.10 -10.24
CA HIS A 84 9.94 5.42 -9.91
C HIS A 84 10.71 4.14 -9.55
N ALA A 85 11.82 3.89 -10.25
CA ALA A 85 12.65 2.72 -10.03
C ALA A 85 13.26 2.66 -8.62
N GLN A 86 13.54 1.45 -8.15
CA GLN A 86 14.21 1.20 -6.87
C GLN A 86 15.52 1.99 -6.74
N GLY A 87 15.76 2.55 -5.55
CA GLY A 87 16.88 3.47 -5.27
C GLY A 87 16.68 4.91 -5.76
N THR A 88 15.67 5.20 -6.60
CA THR A 88 15.37 6.57 -7.03
C THR A 88 15.04 7.44 -5.82
N THR A 89 15.65 8.62 -5.75
CA THR A 89 15.34 9.62 -4.71
C THR A 89 14.61 10.80 -5.32
N VAL A 90 13.46 11.15 -4.75
CA VAL A 90 12.64 12.32 -5.12
C VAL A 90 12.62 13.32 -3.96
N VAL A 91 12.29 14.58 -4.24
CA VAL A 91 12.05 15.60 -3.21
C VAL A 91 10.58 15.99 -3.25
N ALA A 92 9.93 16.01 -2.08
CA ALA A 92 8.58 16.49 -1.90
C ALA A 92 8.45 17.22 -0.57
N GLY A 93 7.74 18.35 -0.55
CA GLY A 93 7.45 19.08 0.70
C GLY A 93 8.68 19.55 1.48
N GLY A 94 9.83 19.73 0.83
CA GLY A 94 11.10 20.08 1.50
C GLY A 94 11.81 18.88 2.13
N ARG A 95 11.58 17.64 1.66
CA ARG A 95 12.22 16.43 2.17
C ARG A 95 12.51 15.41 1.07
N ALA A 96 13.61 14.68 1.22
CA ALA A 96 13.95 13.57 0.32
C ALA A 96 13.15 12.30 0.67
N PHE A 97 12.76 11.55 -0.35
CA PHE A 97 12.15 10.21 -0.24
C PHE A 97 12.86 9.28 -1.21
N THR A 98 13.31 8.12 -0.74
CA THR A 98 14.00 7.12 -1.57
C THR A 98 13.10 5.91 -1.78
N CYS A 99 12.95 5.46 -3.02
CA CYS A 99 12.20 4.24 -3.35
C CYS A 99 12.99 3.02 -2.88
N ALA A 100 12.33 2.16 -2.11
CA ALA A 100 12.86 0.91 -1.58
C ALA A 100 11.78 -0.19 -1.64
N THR A 101 12.14 -1.41 -1.27
CA THR A 101 11.18 -2.47 -0.90
C THR A 101 11.13 -2.64 0.61
N ASP A 102 10.00 -3.13 1.13
CA ASP A 102 9.93 -3.63 2.51
C ASP A 102 10.40 -5.10 2.63
N GLN A 103 10.29 -5.66 3.84
CA GLN A 103 10.67 -7.04 4.15
C GLN A 103 9.82 -8.09 3.41
N LEU A 104 8.66 -7.70 2.86
CA LEU A 104 7.77 -8.55 2.07
C LEU A 104 7.94 -8.31 0.55
N GLY A 105 8.87 -7.44 0.16
CA GLY A 105 9.14 -7.08 -1.23
C GLY A 105 8.21 -6.00 -1.81
N ALA A 106 7.31 -5.41 -1.02
CA ALA A 106 6.39 -4.39 -1.52
C ALA A 106 7.09 -3.03 -1.70
N PRO A 107 6.83 -2.28 -2.78
CA PRO A 107 7.47 -0.99 -3.03
C PRO A 107 6.98 0.07 -2.06
N ARG A 108 7.93 0.80 -1.45
CA ARG A 108 7.68 1.86 -0.48
C ARG A 108 8.67 3.01 -0.60
N TRP A 109 8.23 4.17 -0.17
CA TRP A 109 9.09 5.31 0.06
C TRP A 109 9.69 5.27 1.48
N VAL A 110 10.99 5.55 1.56
CA VAL A 110 11.72 5.75 2.81
C VAL A 110 11.97 7.25 2.99
N ARG A 111 11.42 7.81 4.07
CA ARG A 111 11.52 9.24 4.40
C ARG A 111 12.95 9.57 4.83
N GLY A 112 13.60 10.47 4.08
CA GLY A 112 14.98 10.91 4.32
C GLY A 112 15.09 12.25 5.05
N ALA A 113 16.27 12.85 4.95
CA ALA A 113 16.58 14.17 5.51
C ALA A 113 15.79 15.30 4.82
N ALA A 114 15.58 16.40 5.55
CA ALA A 114 15.05 17.63 5.00
C ALA A 114 15.97 18.19 3.89
N ARG A 115 15.38 18.86 2.89
CA ARG A 115 16.06 19.45 1.73
C ARG A 115 15.46 20.82 1.45
N GLY A 116 16.31 21.85 1.37
CA GLY A 116 15.90 23.20 0.97
C GLY A 116 15.65 23.40 -0.53
N THR A 117 15.50 22.30 -1.29
CA THR A 117 15.27 22.34 -2.74
C THR A 117 13.78 22.22 -3.05
N PRO A 118 13.30 22.77 -4.19
CA PRO A 118 11.94 22.54 -4.67
C PRO A 118 11.59 21.05 -4.81
N SER A 119 10.29 20.75 -4.83
CA SER A 119 9.82 19.38 -5.08
C SER A 119 10.13 18.95 -6.52
N THR A 120 10.59 17.71 -6.70
CA THR A 120 10.89 17.10 -8.02
C THR A 120 9.76 16.22 -8.54
N VAL A 121 8.66 16.10 -7.79
CA VAL A 121 7.48 15.29 -8.10
C VAL A 121 6.20 16.11 -7.86
N ALA A 122 5.11 15.71 -8.50
CA ALA A 122 3.81 16.35 -8.33
C ALA A 122 3.29 16.17 -6.89
N ASN A 123 2.65 17.20 -6.36
CA ASN A 123 2.06 17.19 -5.01
C ASN A 123 0.59 17.61 -5.07
N PRO A 124 -0.31 16.74 -5.57
CA PRO A 124 -1.74 17.04 -5.71
C PRO A 124 -2.50 17.10 -4.38
N GLY A 125 -1.86 16.79 -3.26
CA GLY A 125 -2.51 16.63 -1.96
C GLY A 125 -3.17 15.27 -1.79
N ALA A 126 -3.51 14.92 -0.55
CA ALA A 126 -4.19 13.68 -0.18
C ALA A 126 -5.70 13.73 -0.50
N ARG A 127 -6.05 14.04 -1.76
CA ARG A 127 -7.40 14.39 -2.24
C ARG A 127 -8.32 13.21 -2.62
N THR A 128 -7.77 12.00 -2.68
CA THR A 128 -8.46 10.75 -3.07
C THR A 128 -7.82 9.57 -2.35
N ASP A 129 -8.42 8.38 -2.48
CA ASP A 129 -7.77 7.11 -2.13
C ASP A 129 -6.35 7.02 -2.75
N PRO A 130 -5.31 6.60 -2.00
CA PRO A 130 -3.94 6.52 -2.51
C PRO A 130 -3.66 5.28 -3.39
N ALA A 131 -4.53 4.26 -3.38
CA ALA A 131 -4.31 3.02 -4.12
C ALA A 131 -4.13 3.27 -5.63
N GLY A 132 -3.14 2.60 -6.22
CA GLY A 132 -2.79 2.75 -7.64
C GLY A 132 -2.17 4.10 -8.03
N THR A 133 -2.02 5.05 -7.10
CA THR A 133 -1.40 6.37 -7.39
C THR A 133 -0.21 6.67 -6.49
N PHE A 134 -0.14 6.12 -5.28
CA PHE A 134 0.97 6.28 -4.35
C PHE A 134 1.34 4.95 -3.69
N SER A 135 2.65 4.71 -3.53
CA SER A 135 3.18 3.63 -2.69
C SER A 135 3.20 4.03 -1.21
N ALA A 136 3.23 3.04 -0.31
CA ALA A 136 3.36 3.27 1.12
C ALA A 136 4.60 4.14 1.46
N GLY A 137 4.50 4.98 2.49
CA GLY A 137 5.52 5.95 2.88
C GLY A 137 5.54 7.26 2.07
N ALA A 138 4.77 7.36 0.96
CA ALA A 138 4.59 8.63 0.26
C ALA A 138 3.88 9.63 1.18
N GLN A 139 4.32 10.89 1.18
CA GLN A 139 3.68 11.96 1.95
C GLN A 139 3.09 13.03 1.03
N GLN A 140 1.95 13.59 1.43
CA GLN A 140 1.23 14.67 0.75
C GLN A 140 0.65 15.66 1.77
N PRO A 141 0.44 16.94 1.39
CA PRO A 141 -0.33 17.86 2.21
C PRO A 141 -1.80 17.37 2.26
N GLY A 142 -2.42 17.49 3.43
CA GLY A 142 -3.82 17.17 3.61
C GLY A 142 -4.75 18.10 2.83
N THR A 143 -5.98 17.64 2.64
CA THR A 143 -7.05 18.36 1.93
C THR A 143 -8.38 18.13 2.66
N GLU A 144 -9.47 18.73 2.18
CA GLU A 144 -10.81 18.46 2.71
C GLU A 144 -11.27 16.99 2.56
N TYR A 145 -10.61 16.18 1.71
CA TYR A 145 -10.82 14.72 1.71
C TYR A 145 -10.44 14.07 3.05
N ASN A 146 -9.52 14.68 3.80
CA ASN A 146 -9.04 14.19 5.09
C ASN A 146 -9.75 14.83 6.29
N ASP A 147 -10.79 15.65 6.06
CA ASP A 147 -11.62 16.21 7.13
C ASP A 147 -12.31 15.10 7.93
N TYR A 148 -12.41 15.29 9.25
CA TYR A 148 -13.12 14.35 10.13
C TYR A 148 -13.77 15.08 11.31
N CYS A 149 -14.74 14.43 11.95
CA CYS A 149 -15.45 14.98 13.09
C CYS A 149 -14.92 14.40 14.41
N VAL A 150 -14.83 15.26 15.43
CA VAL A 150 -14.59 14.89 16.83
C VAL A 150 -15.75 15.46 17.64
N GLY A 151 -16.74 14.60 17.96
CA GLY A 151 -18.06 15.06 18.37
C GLY A 151 -18.66 16.01 17.32
N THR A 152 -19.12 17.18 17.75
CA THR A 152 -19.65 18.24 16.87
C THR A 152 -18.59 19.12 16.21
N GLN A 153 -17.29 18.92 16.49
CA GLN A 153 -16.22 19.73 15.90
C GLN A 153 -15.70 19.10 14.59
N LEU A 154 -15.69 19.88 13.51
CA LEU A 154 -14.94 19.53 12.30
C LEU A 154 -13.46 19.83 12.52
N VAL A 155 -12.60 18.84 12.26
CA VAL A 155 -11.14 18.99 12.19
C VAL A 155 -10.75 19.05 10.73
N GLY A 156 -10.09 20.15 10.33
CA GLY A 156 -9.68 20.38 8.95
C GLY A 156 -8.50 19.50 8.54
N GLY A 157 -8.72 18.64 7.54
CA GLY A 157 -7.69 17.76 7.00
C GLY A 157 -6.49 18.52 6.42
N SER A 158 -6.69 19.74 5.92
CA SER A 158 -5.62 20.61 5.40
C SER A 158 -4.60 21.10 6.45
N GLU A 159 -4.82 20.86 7.74
CA GLU A 159 -3.91 21.26 8.83
C GLU A 159 -2.77 20.25 9.08
N SER A 160 -2.78 19.09 8.40
CA SER A 160 -1.79 18.02 8.57
C SER A 160 -1.14 17.55 7.26
N VAL A 161 0.06 17.00 7.36
CA VAL A 161 0.69 16.15 6.34
C VAL A 161 0.20 14.71 6.55
N TYR A 162 -0.15 14.03 5.46
CA TYR A 162 -0.58 12.63 5.50
C TYR A 162 0.44 11.73 4.81
N GLU A 163 0.67 10.56 5.39
CA GLU A 163 1.48 9.48 4.84
C GLU A 163 0.58 8.34 4.37
N VAL A 164 0.92 7.71 3.25
CA VAL A 164 0.28 6.46 2.82
C VAL A 164 0.79 5.33 3.69
N VAL A 165 -0.09 4.67 4.45
CA VAL A 165 0.24 3.47 5.22
C VAL A 165 -0.46 2.25 4.61
N SER A 166 0.20 1.09 4.71
CA SER A 166 -0.43 -0.21 4.45
C SER A 166 -1.06 -0.72 5.73
N ASP A 167 -2.31 -1.14 5.65
CA ASP A 167 -3.10 -1.66 6.77
C ASP A 167 -4.01 -2.79 6.25
N GLY A 168 -3.81 -4.02 6.75
CA GLY A 168 -4.50 -5.21 6.22
C GLY A 168 -4.28 -5.48 4.73
N GLY A 169 -3.26 -4.89 4.10
CA GLY A 169 -3.03 -4.94 2.65
C GLY A 169 -3.74 -3.86 1.83
N ALA A 170 -4.58 -3.03 2.46
CA ALA A 170 -5.13 -1.81 1.85
C ALA A 170 -4.18 -0.62 2.09
N LEU A 171 -4.15 0.33 1.15
CA LEU A 171 -3.42 1.60 1.33
C LEU A 171 -4.38 2.68 1.79
N ARG A 172 -3.99 3.46 2.81
CA ARG A 172 -4.79 4.58 3.33
C ARG A 172 -3.94 5.75 3.77
N TRP A 173 -4.51 6.95 3.74
CA TRP A 173 -3.87 8.13 4.33
C TRP A 173 -3.94 8.08 5.87
N LYS A 174 -2.83 8.39 6.53
CA LYS A 174 -2.72 8.57 7.97
C LYS A 174 -1.99 9.87 8.27
N ALA A 175 -2.48 10.66 9.23
CA ALA A 175 -1.79 11.88 9.65
C ALA A 175 -0.38 11.57 10.18
N ALA A 176 0.61 12.30 9.68
CA ALA A 176 2.04 12.09 9.93
C ALA A 176 2.73 13.28 10.64
N GLY A 177 2.06 14.43 10.71
CA GLY A 177 2.54 15.63 11.41
C GLY A 177 1.77 16.89 10.97
N PRO A 178 1.99 18.04 11.63
CA PRO A 178 1.35 19.31 11.26
C PRO A 178 1.83 19.81 9.89
N ILE A 179 0.96 20.54 9.19
CA ILE A 179 1.21 21.04 7.83
C ILE A 179 2.41 22.00 7.74
N SER A 180 2.84 22.60 8.85
CA SER A 180 4.06 23.40 8.95
C SER A 180 5.36 22.61 8.67
N GLN A 181 5.31 21.28 8.65
CA GLN A 181 6.43 20.44 8.19
C GLN A 181 6.54 20.37 6.66
N TRP A 182 5.52 20.83 5.91
CA TRP A 182 5.48 20.77 4.46
C TRP A 182 5.94 22.10 3.85
N THR A 183 7.01 22.06 3.07
CA THR A 183 7.47 23.22 2.31
C THR A 183 6.68 23.35 1.01
N PHE A 184 5.85 24.38 0.92
CA PHE A 184 5.11 24.73 -0.29
C PHE A 184 5.97 25.53 -1.28
N PRO A 185 5.75 25.41 -2.60
CA PRO A 185 6.24 26.38 -3.58
C PRO A 185 5.83 27.82 -3.22
N ALA A 186 6.69 28.79 -3.53
CA ALA A 186 6.41 30.20 -3.27
C ALA A 186 5.07 30.66 -3.90
N GLY A 187 4.26 31.40 -3.13
CA GLY A 187 2.92 31.83 -3.55
C GLY A 187 1.84 30.74 -3.46
N THR A 188 2.16 29.54 -2.97
CA THR A 188 1.18 28.48 -2.67
C THR A 188 1.19 28.15 -1.17
N GLY A 189 0.18 27.41 -0.71
CA GLY A 189 0.03 27.06 0.71
C GLY A 189 -1.01 25.95 0.89
N PRO A 190 -1.33 25.57 2.14
CA PRO A 190 -2.45 24.69 2.40
C PRO A 190 -3.75 25.36 1.96
N VAL A 191 -4.64 24.58 1.33
CA VAL A 191 -5.99 25.03 0.97
C VAL A 191 -6.89 24.71 2.16
N PRO A 192 -7.45 25.71 2.87
CA PRO A 192 -8.36 25.46 3.99
C PRO A 192 -9.58 24.65 3.56
N THR A 193 -10.15 23.87 4.48
CA THR A 193 -11.43 23.21 4.19
C THR A 193 -12.53 24.23 3.91
N THR A 194 -13.37 23.93 2.93
CA THR A 194 -14.58 24.69 2.62
C THR A 194 -15.80 24.17 3.40
N ARG A 195 -15.64 23.08 4.15
CA ARG A 195 -16.68 22.39 4.89
C ARG A 195 -16.90 22.99 6.27
N SER A 196 -18.09 22.77 6.81
CA SER A 196 -18.54 23.34 8.09
C SER A 196 -18.82 22.25 9.13
N ALA A 197 -18.72 22.62 10.41
CA ALA A 197 -19.06 21.77 11.56
C ALA A 197 -20.50 21.22 11.54
N SER A 198 -21.41 21.79 10.73
CA SER A 198 -22.75 21.26 10.49
C SER A 198 -22.78 19.88 9.82
N LEU A 199 -21.65 19.38 9.28
CA LEU A 199 -21.51 18.00 8.82
C LEU A 199 -21.28 17.01 9.98
N CYS A 200 -20.91 17.50 11.16
CA CYS A 200 -20.62 16.70 12.34
C CYS A 200 -21.89 16.51 13.17
N LEU A 201 -22.40 15.28 13.19
CA LEU A 201 -23.55 14.92 14.02
C LEU A 201 -23.16 14.96 15.50
N PRO A 202 -24.05 15.41 16.40
CA PRO A 202 -23.85 15.25 17.83
C PRO A 202 -23.83 13.77 18.19
N ASP A 203 -22.98 13.39 19.14
CA ASP A 203 -22.96 12.02 19.67
C ASP A 203 -24.35 11.66 20.22
N PRO A 204 -24.90 10.46 19.91
CA PRO A 204 -26.20 10.05 20.39
C PRO A 204 -26.16 9.89 21.92
N VAL A 205 -26.79 10.83 22.64
CA VAL A 205 -26.80 10.82 24.11
C VAL A 205 -27.66 9.67 24.61
N SER A 206 -27.01 8.53 24.90
CA SER A 206 -27.63 7.34 25.47
C SER A 206 -27.90 7.52 26.96
N TRP A 207 -28.91 8.33 27.31
CA TRP A 207 -29.47 8.29 28.65
C TRP A 207 -30.13 6.93 28.89
N PRO A 208 -29.92 6.29 30.06
CA PRO A 208 -30.76 5.19 30.48
C PRO A 208 -32.22 5.67 30.51
N ARG A 209 -33.15 4.86 30.01
CA ARG A 209 -34.57 5.09 30.29
C ARG A 209 -34.83 4.64 31.72
N ASN A 210 -35.24 5.58 32.57
CA ASN A 210 -35.78 5.32 33.91
C ASN A 210 -37.11 4.57 33.81
#